data_AF-V8QMM0-F1
#
_entry.id   AF-V8QMM0-F1
#
_cell.length_a   1.000
_cell.length_b   1.000
_cell.length_c   1.000
_cell.angle_alpha   90.00
_cell.angle_beta   90.00
_cell.angle_gamma   90.00
#
_symmetry.space_group_name_H-M   'P 1'
#
loop_
_entity.id
_entity.type
_entity.pdbx_description
1 polymer ?
#
loop_
_entity_poly.entity_id
_entity_poly.type
_entity_poly.pdbx_seq_one_letter_code
_entity_poly.pdbx_strand_id
1 'polypeptide(L)'
;MTDLRLRVLLDPPDNADRSWFQQRGRNFENVLRHMLSREKMEPRTSMRPDGEEIDGSFMIGDSSFLLEAKWHAKPIPASALYAFKGKVDGKLVGTIGTFFSMSDYSTEAIDALLAGKELNLILFGRNDLLLIEDEKITLREAMRVKLRYAANYGQPFFDLETHLAEQAKQDQITTILKPQQEWIILVEGEDDVRTIEELLMRFEIAAKTSISPAGGQLSVAPLAQYLQRIGNKNVAAIVTPISDSTLQQKQLQELDQSGVELIILREPLEDWLGNYVSFDYYNATVSLSNRGGKMARRYARHADLDKLLTENQSFSLLMNKLEARQKS
;
A
#
# COMPACT_ATOMS: atom_id res chain seq x y z
N MET A 1 8.79 13.94 -29.00
CA MET A 1 9.12 13.77 -27.57
C MET A 1 8.79 12.35 -27.23
N THR A 2 9.78 11.55 -26.83
CA THR A 2 9.59 10.16 -26.41
C THR A 2 8.62 10.13 -25.24
N ASP A 3 7.54 9.36 -25.38
CA ASP A 3 6.54 9.12 -24.34
C ASP A 3 7.25 8.36 -23.20
N LEU A 4 7.80 9.11 -22.23
CA LEU A 4 8.49 8.56 -21.07
C LEU A 4 7.45 7.90 -20.18
N ARG A 5 7.42 6.56 -20.16
CA ARG A 5 6.54 5.77 -19.32
C ARG A 5 7.28 5.24 -18.09
N LEU A 6 6.64 5.30 -16.92
CA LEU A 6 7.11 4.73 -15.66
C LEU A 6 7.46 3.24 -15.83
N ARG A 7 6.64 2.48 -16.57
CA ARG A 7 6.90 1.06 -16.85
C ARG A 7 8.28 0.79 -17.47
N VAL A 8 8.78 1.69 -18.32
CA VAL A 8 10.11 1.56 -18.95
C VAL A 8 11.25 1.83 -17.95
N LEU A 9 10.95 2.51 -16.85
CA LEU A 9 11.91 2.91 -15.82
C LEU A 9 11.91 1.99 -14.58
N LEU A 10 11.01 1.00 -14.54
CA LEU A 10 10.87 0.05 -13.43
C LEU A 10 12.17 -0.73 -13.20
N ASP A 11 12.65 -1.36 -14.25
CA ASP A 11 13.81 -2.24 -14.18
C ASP A 11 15.08 -1.49 -14.62
N PRO A 12 16.07 -1.34 -13.72
CA PRO A 12 17.35 -0.80 -14.12
C PRO A 12 18.05 -1.77 -15.09
N PRO A 13 18.73 -1.26 -16.14
CA PRO A 13 19.58 -2.11 -16.99
C PRO A 13 20.74 -2.71 -16.18
N ASP A 14 21.31 -3.81 -16.66
CA ASP A 14 22.39 -4.53 -15.96
C ASP A 14 23.61 -3.66 -15.64
N ASN A 15 23.87 -2.64 -16.45
CA ASN A 15 24.95 -1.69 -16.29
C ASN A 15 24.51 -0.35 -15.65
N ALA A 16 23.36 -0.31 -14.97
CA ALA A 16 22.86 0.89 -14.31
C ALA A 16 23.83 1.40 -13.25
N ASP A 17 24.28 2.63 -13.42
CA ASP A 17 25.13 3.32 -12.47
C ASP A 17 24.35 4.39 -11.69
N ARG A 18 25.06 5.14 -10.84
CA ARG A 18 24.47 6.25 -10.07
C ARG A 18 23.83 7.30 -10.98
N SER A 19 24.40 7.59 -12.15
CA SER A 19 23.88 8.57 -13.09
C SER A 19 22.54 8.13 -13.66
N TRP A 20 22.39 6.85 -13.99
CA TRP A 20 21.13 6.28 -14.45
C TRP A 20 20.02 6.44 -13.40
N PHE A 21 20.29 6.14 -12.12
CA PHE A 21 19.30 6.30 -11.04
C PHE A 21 18.92 7.77 -10.82
N GLN A 22 19.87 8.70 -10.94
CA GLN A 22 19.59 10.13 -10.88
C GLN A 22 18.72 10.59 -12.06
N GLN A 23 19.03 10.12 -13.27
CA GLN A 23 18.24 10.42 -14.46
C GLN A 23 16.82 9.83 -14.35
N ARG A 24 16.68 8.63 -13.76
CA ARG A 24 15.37 8.02 -13.49
C ARG A 24 14.52 8.91 -12.57
N GLY A 25 15.09 9.45 -11.50
CA GLY A 25 14.40 10.40 -10.62
C GLY A 25 13.88 11.62 -11.39
N ARG A 26 14.75 12.27 -12.18
CA ARG A 26 14.36 13.41 -13.03
C ARG A 26 13.29 13.05 -14.05
N ASN A 27 13.37 11.86 -14.65
CA ASN A 27 12.35 11.39 -15.58
C ASN A 27 11.00 11.19 -14.87
N PHE A 28 11.01 10.68 -13.63
CA PHE A 28 9.80 10.52 -12.85
C PHE A 28 9.11 11.85 -12.51
N GLU A 29 9.88 12.85 -12.08
CA GLU A 29 9.37 14.22 -11.89
C GLU A 29 8.73 14.77 -13.17
N ASN A 30 9.38 14.54 -14.33
CA ASN A 30 8.84 14.94 -15.62
C ASN A 30 7.53 14.20 -15.94
N VAL A 31 7.43 12.89 -15.70
CA VAL A 31 6.19 12.14 -15.93
C VAL A 31 5.04 12.70 -15.09
N LEU A 32 5.27 12.94 -13.79
CA LEU A 32 4.26 13.56 -12.92
C LEU A 32 3.82 14.92 -13.42
N ARG A 33 4.76 15.74 -13.90
CA ARG A 33 4.44 17.04 -14.52
C ARG A 33 3.51 16.89 -15.72
N HIS A 34 3.73 15.89 -16.57
CA HIS A 34 2.86 15.63 -17.74
C HIS A 34 1.48 15.15 -17.30
N MET A 35 1.40 14.24 -16.31
CA MET A 35 0.13 13.79 -15.73
C MET A 35 -0.68 14.96 -15.15
N LEU A 36 -0.02 15.85 -14.38
CA LEU A 36 -0.65 17.04 -13.81
C LEU A 36 -1.10 18.03 -14.90
N SER A 37 -0.29 18.23 -15.94
CA SER A 37 -0.59 19.15 -17.04
C SER A 37 -1.77 18.69 -17.88
N ARG A 38 -1.85 17.38 -18.20
CA ARG A 38 -2.98 16.77 -18.92
C ARG A 38 -4.31 17.04 -18.22
N GLU A 39 -4.30 16.97 -16.90
CA GLU A 39 -5.49 17.18 -16.07
C GLU A 39 -5.74 18.65 -15.71
N LYS A 40 -4.97 19.61 -16.26
CA LYS A 40 -5.07 21.06 -15.97
C LYS A 40 -4.95 21.38 -14.47
N MET A 41 -3.99 20.76 -13.79
CA MET A 41 -3.71 21.00 -12.36
C MET A 41 -2.60 22.04 -12.14
N GLU A 42 -2.28 22.88 -13.13
CA GLU A 42 -1.33 24.00 -13.00
C GLU A 42 0.04 23.66 -12.35
N PRO A 43 0.76 22.61 -12.81
CA PRO A 43 2.00 22.20 -12.16
C PRO A 43 3.12 23.23 -12.32
N ARG A 44 3.82 23.51 -11.22
CA ARG A 44 5.07 24.27 -11.15
C ARG A 44 6.20 23.36 -10.67
N THR A 45 7.38 23.51 -11.26
CA THR A 45 8.55 22.69 -10.95
C THR A 45 9.60 23.44 -10.16
N SER A 46 10.43 22.69 -9.42
CA SER A 46 11.71 23.12 -8.86
C SER A 46 11.57 24.44 -8.09
N MET A 47 10.72 24.43 -7.06
CA MET A 47 10.57 25.59 -6.20
C MET A 47 11.73 25.61 -5.19
N ARG A 48 12.36 26.78 -5.04
CA ARG A 48 13.39 27.02 -4.03
C ARG A 48 13.07 28.25 -3.18
N PRO A 49 12.02 28.22 -2.35
CA PRO A 49 11.80 29.28 -1.36
C PRO A 49 12.89 29.16 -0.29
N ASP A 50 13.64 30.24 -0.03
CA ASP A 50 14.58 30.36 1.10
C ASP A 50 15.63 29.23 1.26
N GLY A 51 16.03 28.60 0.15
CA GLY A 51 17.03 27.52 0.14
C GLY A 51 16.48 26.11 0.40
N GLU A 52 15.16 25.97 0.60
CA GLU A 52 14.47 24.70 0.73
C GLU A 52 14.07 24.17 -0.66
N GLU A 53 14.62 23.03 -1.10
CA GLU A 53 14.29 22.43 -2.39
C GLU A 53 13.03 21.56 -2.28
N ILE A 54 12.02 21.88 -3.11
CA ILE A 54 10.79 21.11 -3.29
C ILE A 54 10.64 20.81 -4.78
N ASP A 55 10.32 19.56 -5.10
CA ASP A 55 10.25 19.07 -6.49
C ASP A 55 9.20 19.85 -7.30
N GLY A 56 8.07 20.22 -6.68
CA GLY A 56 7.10 21.09 -7.31
C GLY A 56 5.89 21.48 -6.45
N SER A 57 4.92 22.09 -7.11
CA SER A 57 3.59 22.37 -6.58
C SER A 57 2.55 22.34 -7.69
N PHE A 58 1.28 22.24 -7.34
CA PHE A 58 0.17 22.25 -8.29
C PHE A 58 -1.12 22.70 -7.61
N MET A 59 -2.15 22.99 -8.39
CA MET A 59 -3.45 23.48 -7.91
C MET A 59 -4.59 22.54 -8.33
N ILE A 60 -5.56 22.33 -7.44
CA ILE A 60 -6.86 21.72 -7.77
C ILE A 60 -7.94 22.69 -7.30
N GLY A 61 -8.54 23.43 -8.24
CA GLY A 61 -9.40 24.56 -7.88
C GLY A 61 -8.60 25.58 -7.07
N ASP A 62 -9.12 25.97 -5.92
CA ASP A 62 -8.47 26.96 -5.04
C ASP A 62 -7.52 26.33 -4.00
N SER A 63 -7.33 25.01 -4.05
CA SER A 63 -6.45 24.30 -3.12
C SER A 63 -5.03 24.17 -3.68
N SER A 64 -4.06 24.52 -2.84
CA SER A 64 -2.62 24.46 -3.14
C SER A 64 -2.00 23.17 -2.63
N PHE A 65 -1.24 22.50 -3.51
CA PHE A 65 -0.54 21.26 -3.21
C PHE A 65 0.96 21.42 -3.40
N LEU A 66 1.74 21.00 -2.40
CA LEU A 66 3.17 20.76 -2.59
C LEU A 66 3.40 19.34 -3.07
N LEU A 67 4.43 19.14 -3.88
CA LEU A 67 4.76 17.86 -4.47
C LEU A 67 6.20 17.46 -4.13
N GLU A 68 6.36 16.23 -3.65
CA GLU A 68 7.65 15.54 -3.58
C GLU A 68 7.53 14.18 -4.29
N ALA A 69 8.55 13.84 -5.07
CA ALA A 69 8.60 12.64 -5.90
C ALA A 69 9.87 11.84 -5.60
N LYS A 70 9.74 10.58 -5.14
CA LYS A 70 10.89 9.72 -4.84
C LYS A 70 10.86 8.39 -5.55
N TRP A 71 12.05 7.96 -5.99
CA TRP A 71 12.28 6.64 -6.55
C TRP A 71 13.58 6.03 -6.03
N HIS A 72 13.50 5.47 -4.83
CA HIS A 72 14.60 4.83 -4.12
C HIS A 72 14.64 3.31 -4.33
N ALA A 73 15.72 2.67 -3.85
CA ALA A 73 15.85 1.22 -3.86
C ALA A 73 15.08 0.51 -2.72
N LYS A 74 14.77 1.25 -1.65
CA LYS A 74 14.02 0.76 -0.47
C LYS A 74 12.75 1.61 -0.30
N PRO A 75 11.73 1.09 0.41
CA PRO A 75 10.56 1.87 0.80
C PRO A 75 10.93 3.17 1.52
N ILE A 76 10.09 4.18 1.36
CA ILE A 76 10.32 5.51 1.92
C ILE A 76 10.14 5.45 3.46
N PRO A 77 11.15 5.87 4.24
CA PRO A 77 11.07 5.85 5.70
C PRO A 77 10.31 7.06 6.26
N ALA A 78 9.87 6.95 7.52
CA ALA A 78 9.19 8.03 8.25
C ALA A 78 9.93 9.38 8.19
N SER A 79 11.27 9.35 8.30
CA SER A 79 12.10 10.56 8.30
C SER A 79 11.97 11.39 7.02
N ALA A 80 11.77 10.74 5.87
CA ALA A 80 11.56 11.44 4.61
C ALA A 80 10.16 12.10 4.56
N LEU A 81 9.14 11.44 5.10
CA LEU A 81 7.80 12.01 5.23
C LEU A 81 7.78 13.20 6.19
N TYR A 82 8.44 13.09 7.35
CA TYR A 82 8.55 14.20 8.30
C TYR A 82 9.32 15.40 7.74
N ALA A 83 10.41 15.15 7.04
CA ALA A 83 11.15 16.21 6.37
C ALA A 83 10.26 16.96 5.38
N PHE A 84 9.49 16.23 4.57
CA PHE A 84 8.54 16.84 3.63
C PHE A 84 7.38 17.56 4.35
N LYS A 85 6.81 16.94 5.39
CA LYS A 85 5.77 17.54 6.23
C LYS A 85 6.21 18.88 6.80
N GLY A 86 7.43 18.99 7.31
CA GLY A 86 7.98 20.25 7.79
C GLY A 86 7.97 21.36 6.73
N LYS A 87 8.26 21.01 5.47
CA LYS A 87 8.18 21.96 4.34
C LYS A 87 6.74 22.44 4.11
N VAL A 88 5.77 21.54 4.24
CA VAL A 88 4.32 21.81 4.09
C VAL A 88 3.80 22.67 5.23
N ASP A 89 4.18 22.37 6.47
CA ASP A 89 3.80 23.11 7.67
C ASP A 89 4.33 24.57 7.62
N GLY A 90 5.42 24.81 6.89
CA GLY A 90 5.97 26.14 6.64
C GLY A 90 5.23 26.95 5.55
N LYS A 91 4.13 26.45 4.95
CA LYS A 91 3.36 27.17 3.91
C LYS A 91 2.03 27.71 4.45
N LEU A 92 1.27 28.36 3.56
CA LEU A 92 -0.06 28.90 3.90
C LEU A 92 -0.95 27.80 4.49
N VAL A 93 -1.68 28.13 5.55
CA VAL A 93 -2.69 27.23 6.15
C VAL A 93 -3.63 26.69 5.07
N GLY A 94 -3.84 25.38 5.07
CA GLY A 94 -4.62 24.67 4.05
C GLY A 94 -3.80 24.15 2.87
N THR A 95 -2.49 24.41 2.83
CA THR A 95 -1.58 23.73 1.88
C THR A 95 -1.48 22.25 2.24
N ILE A 96 -1.69 21.38 1.25
CA ILE A 96 -1.59 19.91 1.41
C ILE A 96 -0.32 19.43 0.71
N GLY A 97 0.44 18.55 1.35
CA GLY A 97 1.53 17.85 0.69
C GLY A 97 1.05 16.63 -0.06
N THR A 98 1.62 16.38 -1.22
CA THR A 98 1.45 15.14 -1.98
C THR A 98 2.81 14.50 -2.16
N PHE A 99 2.89 13.24 -1.76
CA PHE A 99 4.11 12.46 -1.88
C PHE A 99 3.87 11.35 -2.88
N PHE A 100 4.68 11.30 -3.94
CA PHE A 100 4.61 10.28 -4.96
C PHE A 100 5.85 9.39 -4.84
N SER A 101 5.65 8.10 -4.55
CA SER A 101 6.73 7.15 -4.37
C SER A 101 6.59 5.97 -5.31
N MET A 102 7.57 5.79 -6.21
CA MET A 102 7.71 4.55 -6.99
C MET A 102 8.37 3.42 -6.18
N SER A 103 8.64 3.64 -4.90
CA SER A 103 9.26 2.69 -3.97
C SER A 103 8.33 2.31 -2.83
N ASP A 104 7.10 2.81 -2.82
CA ASP A 104 6.15 2.71 -1.71
C ASP A 104 6.71 3.26 -0.40
N TYR A 105 6.02 3.02 0.71
CA TYR A 105 6.36 3.49 2.05
C TYR A 105 6.62 2.30 2.95
N SER A 106 7.51 2.45 3.94
CA SER A 106 7.59 1.42 4.97
C SER A 106 6.31 1.45 5.81
N THR A 107 5.91 0.30 6.36
CA THR A 107 4.71 0.20 7.21
C THR A 107 4.76 1.22 8.35
N GLU A 108 5.94 1.36 8.98
CA GLU A 108 6.15 2.30 10.08
C GLU A 108 6.13 3.76 9.66
N ALA A 109 6.38 4.07 8.38
CA ALA A 109 6.41 5.44 7.89
C ALA A 109 5.03 6.11 7.96
N ILE A 110 3.99 5.35 7.62
CA ILE A 110 2.61 5.84 7.64
C ILE A 110 2.09 5.87 9.08
N ASP A 111 2.36 4.84 9.87
CA ASP A 111 1.97 4.82 11.29
C ASP A 111 2.60 5.98 12.07
N ALA A 112 3.86 6.29 11.79
CA ALA A 112 4.54 7.45 12.37
C ALA A 112 3.83 8.76 12.01
N LEU A 113 3.41 8.92 10.74
CA LEU A 113 2.66 10.10 10.31
C LEU A 113 1.30 10.22 11.03
N LEU A 114 0.62 9.10 11.26
CA LEU A 114 -0.66 9.02 11.99
C LEU A 114 -0.54 9.32 13.49
N ALA A 115 0.62 9.05 14.10
CA ALA A 115 0.89 9.44 15.48
C ALA A 115 1.02 10.97 15.65
N GLY A 116 1.23 11.70 14.55
CA GLY A 116 1.23 13.16 14.52
C GLY A 116 -0.16 13.75 14.72
N LYS A 117 -0.23 15.02 15.15
CA LYS A 117 -1.51 15.70 15.42
C LYS A 117 -2.26 16.17 14.17
N GLU A 118 -1.55 16.46 13.09
CA GLU A 118 -2.11 17.06 11.88
C GLU A 118 -1.75 16.23 10.66
N LEU A 119 -2.79 15.71 10.01
CA LEU A 119 -2.69 15.01 8.75
C LEU A 119 -2.82 16.00 7.59
N ASN A 120 -1.71 16.38 6.98
CA ASN A 120 -1.70 17.27 5.82
C ASN A 120 -0.90 16.70 4.63
N LEU A 121 -0.69 15.39 4.60
CA LEU A 121 -0.06 14.70 3.48
C LEU A 121 -1.02 13.68 2.85
N ILE A 122 -0.96 13.56 1.53
CA ILE A 122 -1.59 12.50 0.74
C ILE A 122 -0.51 11.69 0.05
N LEU A 123 -0.57 10.37 0.19
CA LEU A 123 0.46 9.44 -0.25
C LEU A 123 0.00 8.64 -1.46
N PHE A 124 0.85 8.63 -2.49
CA PHE A 124 0.73 7.80 -3.69
C PHE A 124 1.87 6.79 -3.72
N GLY A 125 1.50 5.51 -3.79
CA GLY A 125 2.41 4.39 -3.97
C GLY A 125 2.69 4.09 -5.44
N ARG A 126 3.49 3.06 -5.68
CA ARG A 126 3.84 2.57 -7.02
C ARG A 126 2.59 2.13 -7.78
N ASN A 127 1.71 1.36 -7.14
CA ASN A 127 0.53 0.81 -7.83
C ASN A 127 -0.41 1.93 -8.28
N ASP A 128 -0.65 2.93 -7.41
CA ASP A 128 -1.43 4.12 -7.74
C ASP A 128 -0.91 4.82 -9.01
N LEU A 129 0.41 5.02 -9.07
CA LEU A 129 1.07 5.70 -10.18
C LEU A 129 0.97 4.92 -11.49
N LEU A 130 1.05 3.58 -11.42
CA LEU A 130 0.89 2.71 -12.59
C LEU A 130 -0.56 2.68 -13.08
N LEU A 131 -1.55 2.65 -12.18
CA LEU A 131 -2.97 2.74 -12.53
C LEU A 131 -3.30 4.06 -13.24
N ILE A 132 -2.67 5.16 -12.79
CA ILE A 132 -2.81 6.48 -13.41
C ILE A 132 -2.13 6.53 -14.79
N GLU A 133 -0.93 5.97 -14.92
CA GLU A 133 -0.23 5.85 -16.22
C GLU A 133 -1.03 5.02 -17.23
N ASP A 134 -1.63 3.92 -16.77
CA ASP A 134 -2.44 3.03 -17.60
C ASP A 134 -3.87 3.56 -17.86
N GLU A 135 -4.15 4.80 -17.44
CA GLU A 135 -5.42 5.51 -17.61
C GLU A 135 -6.63 4.76 -17.01
N LYS A 136 -6.40 3.90 -16.01
CA LYS A 136 -7.45 3.23 -15.24
C LYS A 136 -8.18 4.21 -14.32
N ILE A 137 -7.47 5.26 -13.89
CA ILE A 137 -7.99 6.37 -13.11
C ILE A 137 -7.21 7.63 -13.48
N THR A 138 -7.86 8.79 -13.61
CA THR A 138 -7.13 10.04 -13.85
C THR A 138 -6.45 10.50 -12.56
N LEU A 139 -5.32 11.22 -12.65
CA LEU A 139 -4.65 11.74 -11.45
C LEU A 139 -5.57 12.67 -10.63
N ARG A 140 -6.44 13.44 -11.31
CA ARG A 140 -7.44 14.29 -10.67
C ARG A 140 -8.45 13.48 -9.86
N GLU A 141 -8.93 12.37 -10.42
CA GLU A 141 -9.87 11.49 -9.74
C GLU A 141 -9.20 10.75 -8.58
N ALA A 142 -7.98 10.25 -8.78
CA ALA A 142 -7.19 9.63 -7.73
C ALA A 142 -6.96 10.57 -6.53
N MET A 143 -6.62 11.84 -6.79
CA MET A 143 -6.53 12.89 -5.77
C MET A 143 -7.86 13.08 -5.03
N ARG A 144 -8.98 13.18 -5.76
CA ARG A 144 -10.32 13.34 -5.17
C ARG A 144 -10.66 12.19 -4.21
N VAL A 145 -10.38 10.95 -4.62
CA VAL A 145 -10.66 9.74 -3.85
C VAL A 145 -9.80 9.70 -2.59
N LYS A 146 -8.48 9.87 -2.71
CA LYS A 146 -7.57 9.86 -1.54
C LYS A 146 -7.85 11.02 -0.58
N LEU A 147 -8.13 12.23 -1.08
CA LEU A 147 -8.52 13.37 -0.23
C LEU A 147 -9.82 13.11 0.53
N ARG A 148 -10.82 12.51 -0.13
CA ARG A 148 -12.08 12.13 0.53
C ARG A 148 -11.83 11.10 1.63
N TYR A 149 -10.99 10.10 1.36
CA TYR A 149 -10.66 9.07 2.33
C TYR A 149 -9.91 9.67 3.54
N ALA A 150 -8.88 10.49 3.29
CA ALA A 150 -8.15 11.21 4.33
C ALA A 150 -9.06 12.09 5.19
N ALA A 151 -9.97 12.85 4.58
CA ALA A 151 -10.89 13.71 5.30
C ALA A 151 -11.90 12.93 6.17
N ASN A 152 -12.35 11.77 5.72
CA ASN A 152 -13.37 10.99 6.41
C ASN A 152 -12.81 10.04 7.47
N TYR A 153 -11.62 9.49 7.23
CA TYR A 153 -11.03 8.41 8.02
C TYR A 153 -9.69 8.77 8.66
N GLY A 154 -9.17 9.97 8.39
CA GLY A 154 -7.89 10.42 8.93
C GLY A 154 -6.71 9.59 8.43
N GLN A 155 -6.77 9.10 7.18
CA GLN A 155 -5.75 8.22 6.60
C GLN A 155 -5.04 8.88 5.41
N PRO A 156 -3.69 9.04 5.43
CA PRO A 156 -2.92 9.65 4.35
C PRO A 156 -2.84 8.78 3.09
N PHE A 157 -3.03 7.47 3.27
CA PHE A 157 -2.88 6.46 2.24
C PHE A 157 -4.22 5.74 2.02
N PHE A 158 -4.48 5.37 0.77
CA PHE A 158 -5.61 4.54 0.38
C PHE A 158 -5.29 3.89 -0.95
N ASP A 159 -5.36 2.56 -1.03
CA ASP A 159 -5.07 1.83 -2.25
C ASP A 159 -6.14 2.08 -3.34
N LEU A 160 -5.72 2.58 -4.49
CA LEU A 160 -6.62 2.88 -5.60
C LEU A 160 -7.11 1.62 -6.33
N GLU A 161 -6.39 0.50 -6.27
CA GLU A 161 -6.88 -0.75 -6.85
C GLU A 161 -8.13 -1.24 -6.11
N THR A 162 -8.10 -1.17 -4.79
CA THR A 162 -9.28 -1.38 -3.93
C THR A 162 -10.42 -0.46 -4.34
N HIS A 163 -10.18 0.83 -4.55
CA HIS A 163 -11.22 1.76 -5.01
C HIS A 163 -11.86 1.34 -6.35
N LEU A 164 -11.04 1.02 -7.33
CA LEU A 164 -11.50 0.65 -8.68
C LEU A 164 -12.28 -0.67 -8.66
N ALA A 165 -11.83 -1.64 -7.86
CA ALA A 165 -12.56 -2.90 -7.66
C ALA A 165 -13.96 -2.64 -7.08
N GLU A 166 -14.07 -1.76 -6.09
CA GLU A 166 -15.35 -1.40 -5.48
C GLU A 166 -16.29 -0.65 -6.42
N GLN A 167 -15.76 0.26 -7.26
CA GLN A 167 -16.56 0.91 -8.30
C GLN A 167 -17.09 -0.11 -9.33
N ALA A 168 -16.22 -1.01 -9.81
CA ALA A 168 -16.61 -2.03 -10.77
C ALA A 168 -17.70 -2.97 -10.21
N LYS A 169 -17.70 -3.28 -8.91
CA LYS A 169 -18.78 -4.05 -8.26
C LYS A 169 -20.11 -3.31 -8.27
N GLN A 170 -20.10 -2.01 -7.96
CA GLN A 170 -21.31 -1.19 -7.98
C GLN A 170 -21.92 -1.12 -9.37
N ASP A 171 -21.08 -1.01 -10.40
CA ASP A 171 -21.53 -1.04 -11.79
C ASP A 171 -22.09 -2.42 -12.18
N GLN A 172 -21.48 -3.52 -11.70
CA GLN A 172 -21.93 -4.89 -12.00
C GLN A 172 -23.23 -5.31 -11.31
N ILE A 173 -23.59 -4.73 -10.16
CA ILE A 173 -24.88 -4.98 -9.48
C ILE A 173 -26.08 -4.63 -10.38
N THR A 174 -25.89 -3.82 -11.44
CA THR A 174 -26.93 -3.56 -12.45
C THR A 174 -27.14 -4.72 -13.46
N THR A 175 -26.29 -5.75 -13.46
CA THR A 175 -26.36 -6.91 -14.38
C THR A 175 -26.64 -8.19 -13.59
N ILE A 176 -27.64 -8.98 -14.03
CA ILE A 176 -28.20 -10.18 -13.33
C ILE A 176 -27.22 -11.37 -13.38
N LEU A 177 -26.01 -11.24 -12.83
CA LEU A 177 -25.09 -12.35 -12.58
C LEU A 177 -25.14 -12.68 -11.08
N LYS A 178 -25.20 -13.98 -10.75
CA LYS A 178 -25.06 -14.42 -9.36
C LYS A 178 -23.70 -13.95 -8.84
N PRO A 179 -23.63 -13.17 -7.76
CA PRO A 179 -22.33 -12.71 -7.25
C PRO A 179 -21.53 -13.93 -6.77
N GLN A 180 -20.37 -14.15 -7.36
CA GLN A 180 -19.35 -15.02 -6.77
C GLN A 180 -18.93 -14.40 -5.44
N GLN A 181 -18.66 -15.22 -4.41
CA GLN A 181 -18.22 -14.70 -3.13
C GLN A 181 -16.85 -14.06 -3.29
N GLU A 182 -16.80 -12.73 -3.21
CA GLU A 182 -15.56 -11.95 -3.26
C GLU A 182 -15.07 -11.67 -1.85
N TRP A 183 -13.81 -11.97 -1.58
CA TRP A 183 -13.13 -11.74 -0.32
C TRP A 183 -12.05 -10.68 -0.50
N ILE A 184 -11.99 -9.73 0.44
CA ILE A 184 -10.90 -8.74 0.54
C ILE A 184 -10.08 -9.10 1.77
N ILE A 185 -8.81 -9.41 1.59
CA ILE A 185 -7.86 -9.68 2.67
C ILE A 185 -7.00 -8.44 2.86
N LEU A 186 -7.12 -7.81 4.03
CA LEU A 186 -6.34 -6.65 4.41
C LEU A 186 -4.99 -7.09 4.98
N VAL A 187 -3.94 -6.42 4.53
CA VAL A 187 -2.58 -6.55 5.05
C VAL A 187 -2.03 -5.16 5.39
N GLU A 188 -0.97 -5.11 6.19
CA GLU A 188 -0.45 -3.84 6.71
C GLU A 188 0.30 -3.06 5.63
N GLY A 189 1.23 -3.69 4.92
CA GLY A 189 2.07 -3.03 3.91
C GLY A 189 1.99 -3.62 2.49
N GLU A 190 2.53 -2.88 1.53
CA GLU A 190 2.66 -3.29 0.12
C GLU A 190 3.52 -4.56 -0.06
N ASP A 191 4.56 -4.72 0.75
CA ASP A 191 5.43 -5.91 0.71
C ASP A 191 4.70 -7.18 1.19
N ASP A 192 3.69 -7.03 2.07
CA ASP A 192 2.89 -8.13 2.59
C ASP A 192 1.91 -8.66 1.54
N VAL A 193 1.39 -7.79 0.67
CA VAL A 193 0.46 -8.16 -0.41
C VAL A 193 1.04 -9.33 -1.21
N ARG A 194 2.25 -9.14 -1.74
CA ARG A 194 2.94 -10.16 -2.53
C ARG A 194 3.29 -11.41 -1.73
N THR A 195 3.51 -11.27 -0.43
CA THR A 195 3.82 -12.40 0.43
C THR A 195 2.59 -13.28 0.64
N ILE A 196 1.44 -12.68 0.93
CA ILE A 196 0.17 -13.39 1.06
C ILE A 196 -0.28 -13.96 -0.28
N GLU A 197 -0.09 -13.24 -1.40
CA GLU A 197 -0.33 -13.78 -2.75
C GLU A 197 0.46 -15.08 -2.99
N GLU A 198 1.77 -15.07 -2.70
CA GLU A 198 2.63 -16.25 -2.85
C GLU A 198 2.20 -17.42 -1.97
N LEU A 199 1.72 -17.15 -0.75
CA LEU A 199 1.16 -18.18 0.11
C LEU A 199 -0.14 -18.74 -0.45
N LEU A 200 -1.09 -17.88 -0.83
CA LEU A 200 -2.39 -18.28 -1.36
C LEU A 200 -2.29 -18.99 -2.72
N MET A 201 -1.28 -18.68 -3.53
CA MET A 201 -1.01 -19.40 -4.79
C MET A 201 -0.75 -20.89 -4.59
N ARG A 202 -0.44 -21.34 -3.37
CA ARG A 202 -0.27 -22.77 -3.02
C ARG A 202 -1.58 -23.49 -2.71
N PHE A 203 -2.70 -22.77 -2.80
CA PHE A 203 -4.03 -23.30 -2.61
C PHE A 203 -4.85 -23.17 -3.90
N GLU A 204 -5.78 -24.11 -4.11
CA GLU A 204 -6.90 -23.96 -5.02
C GLU A 204 -8.03 -23.28 -4.25
N ILE A 205 -8.36 -22.04 -4.62
CA ILE A 205 -9.35 -21.21 -3.93
C ILE A 205 -10.53 -20.97 -4.86
N ALA A 206 -11.73 -21.35 -4.44
CA ALA A 206 -12.95 -21.19 -5.25
C ALA A 206 -13.52 -19.76 -5.16
N ALA A 207 -13.36 -19.10 -4.02
CA ALA A 207 -13.72 -17.71 -3.82
C ALA A 207 -12.81 -16.77 -4.63
N LYS A 208 -13.36 -15.65 -5.11
CA LYS A 208 -12.53 -14.62 -5.72
C LYS A 208 -11.88 -13.80 -4.61
N THR A 209 -10.56 -13.78 -4.54
CA THR A 209 -9.81 -13.09 -3.49
C THR A 209 -9.01 -11.93 -4.03
N SER A 210 -9.06 -10.79 -3.37
CA SER A 210 -8.12 -9.68 -3.54
C SER A 210 -7.41 -9.40 -2.23
N ILE A 211 -6.17 -8.93 -2.30
CA ILE A 211 -5.38 -8.54 -1.13
C ILE A 211 -5.13 -7.05 -1.23
N SER A 212 -5.44 -6.31 -0.17
CA SER A 212 -5.40 -4.85 -0.15
C SER A 212 -4.48 -4.36 0.97
N PRO A 213 -3.47 -3.54 0.66
CA PRO A 213 -2.61 -2.94 1.67
C PRO A 213 -3.35 -1.78 2.35
N ALA A 214 -3.29 -1.75 3.69
CA ALA A 214 -3.83 -0.65 4.47
C ALA A 214 -2.88 0.56 4.51
N GLY A 215 -1.59 0.32 4.28
CA GLY A 215 -0.54 1.33 4.36
C GLY A 215 -0.20 1.66 5.81
N GLY A 216 0.19 0.67 6.60
CA GLY A 216 0.50 0.80 8.02
C GLY A 216 -0.33 -0.14 8.89
N GLN A 217 0.18 -0.46 10.07
CA GLN A 217 -0.54 -1.28 11.04
C GLN A 217 -1.80 -0.53 11.50
N LEU A 218 -1.67 0.74 11.88
CA LEU A 218 -2.78 1.56 12.41
C LEU A 218 -3.87 1.86 11.37
N SER A 219 -3.54 1.70 10.08
CA SER A 219 -4.45 1.96 8.96
C SER A 219 -5.41 0.80 8.66
N VAL A 220 -5.16 -0.41 9.18
CA VAL A 220 -5.97 -1.61 8.88
C VAL A 220 -7.40 -1.48 9.37
N ALA A 221 -7.61 -1.01 10.61
CA ALA A 221 -8.95 -0.87 11.18
C ALA A 221 -9.81 0.19 10.45
N PRO A 222 -9.30 1.41 10.15
CA PRO A 222 -10.01 2.37 9.32
C PRO A 222 -10.42 1.81 7.94
N LEU A 223 -9.53 1.05 7.28
CA LEU A 223 -9.83 0.45 5.98
C LEU A 223 -10.91 -0.63 6.08
N ALA A 224 -10.82 -1.50 7.08
CA ALA A 224 -11.85 -2.50 7.37
C ALA A 224 -13.23 -1.85 7.58
N GLN A 225 -13.30 -0.79 8.40
CA GLN A 225 -14.52 -0.04 8.66
C GLN A 225 -15.08 0.61 7.40
N TYR A 226 -14.22 1.20 6.56
CA TYR A 226 -14.62 1.76 5.28
C TYR A 226 -15.26 0.69 4.37
N LEU A 227 -14.58 -0.44 4.17
CA LEU A 227 -15.05 -1.52 3.30
C LEU A 227 -16.37 -2.11 3.77
N GLN A 228 -16.53 -2.35 5.08
CA GLN A 228 -17.78 -2.81 5.66
C GLN A 228 -18.91 -1.78 5.48
N ARG A 229 -18.63 -0.48 5.67
CA ARG A 229 -19.63 0.59 5.48
C ARG A 229 -20.13 0.70 4.05
N ILE A 230 -19.30 0.43 3.05
CA ILE A 230 -19.72 0.42 1.64
C ILE A 230 -20.33 -0.92 1.21
N GLY A 231 -20.48 -1.87 2.13
CA GLY A 231 -21.27 -3.10 1.94
C GLY A 231 -20.47 -4.40 1.76
N ASN A 232 -19.13 -4.37 1.90
CA ASN A 232 -18.33 -5.59 1.82
C ASN A 232 -18.46 -6.40 3.10
N LYS A 233 -19.08 -7.58 3.02
CA LYS A 233 -19.27 -8.47 4.17
C LYS A 233 -18.12 -9.45 4.40
N ASN A 234 -17.40 -9.80 3.34
CA ASN A 234 -16.33 -10.80 3.37
C ASN A 234 -14.97 -10.09 3.41
N VAL A 235 -14.63 -9.55 4.58
CA VAL A 235 -13.36 -8.88 4.79
C VAL A 235 -12.59 -9.65 5.86
N ALA A 236 -11.33 -9.98 5.55
CA ALA A 236 -10.38 -10.52 6.51
C ALA A 236 -9.27 -9.51 6.76
N ALA A 237 -8.64 -9.55 7.93
CA ALA A 237 -7.50 -8.70 8.25
C ALA A 237 -6.38 -9.55 8.88
N ILE A 238 -5.19 -9.49 8.28
CA ILE A 238 -3.97 -10.07 8.83
C ILE A 238 -3.19 -8.95 9.49
N VAL A 239 -3.04 -9.02 10.81
CA VAL A 239 -2.35 -8.00 11.62
C VAL A 239 -1.19 -8.60 12.39
N THR A 240 -0.12 -7.84 12.52
CA THR A 240 1.09 -8.23 13.26
C THR A 240 1.16 -7.50 14.61
N PRO A 241 2.03 -7.91 15.53
CA PRO A 241 2.17 -7.23 16.81
C PRO A 241 2.61 -5.77 16.66
N ILE A 242 1.98 -4.88 17.43
CA ILE A 242 2.39 -3.48 17.56
C ILE A 242 3.18 -3.33 18.86
N SER A 243 4.33 -2.64 18.79
CA SER A 243 5.21 -2.44 19.96
C SER A 243 4.53 -1.71 21.13
N ASP A 244 3.63 -0.77 20.83
CA ASP A 244 2.81 -0.07 21.82
C ASP A 244 1.55 -0.89 22.13
N SER A 245 1.47 -1.42 23.35
CA SER A 245 0.38 -2.27 23.80
C SER A 245 -0.98 -1.55 23.87
N THR A 246 -0.98 -0.23 24.11
CA THR A 246 -2.21 0.56 24.16
C THR A 246 -2.76 0.75 22.74
N LEU A 247 -1.90 1.07 21.78
CA LEU A 247 -2.28 1.14 20.37
C LEU A 247 -2.73 -0.22 19.85
N GLN A 248 -2.04 -1.30 20.21
CA GLN A 248 -2.42 -2.66 19.85
C GLN A 248 -3.82 -3.01 20.35
N GLN A 249 -4.10 -2.78 21.64
CA GLN A 249 -5.42 -3.08 22.22
C GLN A 249 -6.53 -2.27 21.54
N LYS A 250 -6.29 -0.98 21.27
CA LYS A 250 -7.25 -0.13 20.58
C LYS A 250 -7.54 -0.64 19.17
N GLN A 251 -6.51 -0.93 18.38
CA GLN A 251 -6.65 -1.42 17.01
C GLN A 251 -7.40 -2.76 16.97
N LEU A 252 -7.05 -3.72 17.84
CA LEU A 252 -7.73 -5.00 17.92
C LEU A 252 -9.20 -4.85 18.31
N GLN A 253 -9.51 -3.95 19.24
CA GLN A 253 -10.89 -3.65 19.62
C GLN A 253 -11.70 -3.06 18.46
N GLU A 254 -11.11 -2.14 17.68
CA GLU A 254 -11.76 -1.56 16.50
C GLU A 254 -12.00 -2.60 15.40
N LEU A 255 -11.07 -3.52 15.19
CA LEU A 255 -11.20 -4.61 14.21
C LEU A 255 -12.26 -5.63 14.63
N ASP A 256 -12.27 -6.04 15.91
CA ASP A 256 -13.28 -6.95 16.46
C ASP A 256 -14.70 -6.38 16.29
N GLN A 257 -14.86 -5.06 16.55
CA GLN A 257 -16.13 -4.36 16.35
C GLN A 257 -16.53 -4.19 14.88
N SER A 258 -15.58 -4.29 13.95
CA SER A 258 -15.84 -4.14 12.52
C SER A 258 -16.44 -5.40 11.87
N GLY A 259 -16.44 -6.53 12.59
CA GLY A 259 -17.00 -7.79 12.09
C GLY A 259 -16.17 -8.45 10.98
N VAL A 260 -14.87 -8.13 10.91
CA VAL A 260 -13.93 -8.75 9.96
C VAL A 260 -13.38 -10.07 10.51
N GLU A 261 -12.98 -10.97 9.61
CA GLU A 261 -12.23 -12.16 10.00
C GLU A 261 -10.81 -11.77 10.41
N LEU A 262 -10.50 -11.85 11.71
CA LEU A 262 -9.24 -11.37 12.23
C LEU A 262 -8.20 -12.50 12.37
N ILE A 263 -7.04 -12.30 11.76
CA ILE A 263 -5.87 -13.17 11.85
C ILE A 263 -4.76 -12.39 12.54
N ILE A 264 -4.58 -12.66 13.83
CA ILE A 264 -3.54 -12.02 14.64
C ILE A 264 -2.28 -12.88 14.59
N LEU A 265 -1.23 -12.35 14.00
CA LEU A 265 0.09 -12.97 14.03
C LEU A 265 0.79 -12.64 15.35
N ARG A 266 1.65 -13.55 15.81
CA ARG A 266 2.45 -13.37 17.04
C ARG A 266 3.79 -12.70 16.78
N GLU A 267 4.17 -12.59 15.52
CA GLU A 267 5.46 -12.10 15.04
C GLU A 267 5.22 -11.37 13.71
N PRO A 268 6.19 -10.56 13.23
CA PRO A 268 6.16 -10.05 11.86
C PRO A 268 5.93 -11.16 10.84
N LEU A 269 5.29 -10.83 9.71
CA LEU A 269 4.86 -11.83 8.71
C LEU A 269 6.01 -12.73 8.22
N GLU A 270 7.21 -12.17 8.06
CA GLU A 270 8.41 -12.91 7.69
C GLU A 270 8.78 -13.99 8.71
N ASP A 271 8.87 -13.60 9.98
CA ASP A 271 9.28 -14.49 11.07
C ASP A 271 8.22 -15.57 11.32
N TRP A 272 6.94 -15.17 11.27
CA TRP A 272 5.82 -16.10 11.35
C TRP A 272 5.92 -17.20 10.29
N LEU A 273 6.15 -16.84 9.02
CA LEU A 273 6.35 -17.83 7.95
C LEU A 273 7.65 -18.62 8.10
N GLY A 274 8.69 -17.99 8.65
CA GLY A 274 9.98 -18.63 8.94
C GLY A 274 9.86 -19.84 9.88
N ASN A 275 8.90 -19.83 10.80
CA ASN A 275 8.63 -20.95 11.71
C ASN A 275 7.99 -22.18 11.03
N TYR A 276 7.55 -22.02 9.79
CA TYR A 276 6.92 -23.07 8.99
C TYR A 276 7.78 -23.57 7.85
N VAL A 277 9.02 -23.11 7.66
CA VAL A 277 9.96 -23.75 6.74
C VAL A 277 10.85 -24.77 7.44
N SER A 278 11.45 -25.69 6.68
CA SER A 278 12.41 -26.64 7.26
C SER A 278 13.65 -25.91 7.79
N PHE A 279 14.27 -26.45 8.83
CA PHE A 279 15.48 -25.90 9.43
C PHE A 279 16.61 -25.74 8.40
N ASP A 280 16.78 -26.74 7.53
CA ASP A 280 17.77 -26.70 6.45
C ASP A 280 17.50 -25.56 5.46
N TYR A 281 16.23 -25.37 5.08
CA TYR A 281 15.84 -24.28 4.19
C TYR A 281 16.08 -22.92 4.85
N TYR A 282 15.64 -22.73 6.09
CA TYR A 282 15.82 -21.50 6.85
C TYR A 282 17.30 -21.09 6.90
N ASN A 283 18.18 -22.02 7.30
CA ASN A 283 19.61 -21.76 7.40
C ASN A 283 20.26 -21.47 6.04
N ALA A 284 19.79 -22.13 4.97
CA ALA A 284 20.28 -21.87 3.62
C ALA A 284 19.87 -20.47 3.12
N THR A 285 18.75 -19.92 3.60
CA THR A 285 18.21 -18.64 3.11
C THR A 285 18.52 -17.42 3.97
N VAL A 286 18.81 -17.58 5.26
CA VAL A 286 18.98 -16.45 6.21
C VAL A 286 20.08 -15.46 5.81
N SER A 287 21.09 -15.90 5.05
CA SER A 287 22.19 -15.06 4.56
C SER A 287 21.86 -14.27 3.29
N LEU A 288 20.70 -14.52 2.68
CA LEU A 288 20.32 -13.94 1.39
C LEU A 288 19.63 -12.57 1.56
N SER A 289 19.64 -11.76 0.49
CA SER A 289 19.10 -10.40 0.53
C SER A 289 17.60 -10.37 0.80
N ASN A 290 17.19 -9.65 1.86
CA ASN A 290 15.80 -9.35 2.15
C ASN A 290 15.28 -8.01 1.54
N ARG A 291 15.76 -7.62 0.37
CA ARG A 291 15.26 -6.39 -0.28
C ARG A 291 13.80 -6.55 -0.72
N GLY A 292 12.91 -5.70 -0.17
CA GLY A 292 11.49 -5.60 -0.55
C GLY A 292 10.72 -6.88 -0.25
N GLY A 293 10.77 -7.39 0.99
CA GLY A 293 10.05 -8.58 1.45
C GLY A 293 10.44 -9.90 0.77
N LYS A 294 11.66 -10.02 0.22
CA LYS A 294 12.09 -11.22 -0.52
C LYS A 294 12.15 -12.47 0.34
N MET A 295 12.54 -12.36 1.61
CA MET A 295 12.62 -13.53 2.50
C MET A 295 11.22 -14.03 2.86
N ALA A 296 10.32 -13.15 3.28
CA ALA A 296 8.93 -13.50 3.55
C ALA A 296 8.27 -14.27 2.39
N ARG A 297 8.44 -13.80 1.14
CA ARG A 297 7.96 -14.51 -0.06
C ARG A 297 8.61 -15.87 -0.28
N ARG A 298 9.88 -16.05 0.07
CA ARG A 298 10.53 -17.37 0.00
C ARG A 298 9.93 -18.30 1.04
N TYR A 299 9.76 -17.85 2.27
CA TYR A 299 9.12 -18.65 3.31
C TYR A 299 7.68 -19.01 2.94
N ALA A 300 6.88 -18.09 2.39
CA ALA A 300 5.54 -18.37 1.88
C ALA A 300 5.52 -19.53 0.86
N ARG A 301 6.46 -19.54 -0.10
CA ARG A 301 6.55 -20.61 -1.11
C ARG A 301 6.94 -21.98 -0.55
N HIS A 302 7.68 -22.01 0.55
CA HIS A 302 8.29 -23.23 1.09
C HIS A 302 7.74 -23.66 2.45
N ALA A 303 6.76 -22.94 3.00
CA ALA A 303 6.13 -23.27 4.27
C ALA A 303 5.48 -24.68 4.24
N ASP A 304 5.55 -25.41 5.34
CA ASP A 304 4.77 -26.59 5.63
C ASP A 304 3.32 -26.16 5.88
N LEU A 305 2.45 -26.38 4.89
CA LEU A 305 1.07 -25.91 4.94
C LEU A 305 0.24 -26.69 5.95
N ASP A 306 0.53 -27.97 6.17
CA ASP A 306 -0.19 -28.80 7.14
C ASP A 306 0.09 -28.31 8.56
N LYS A 307 1.38 -28.07 8.87
CA LYS A 307 1.79 -27.49 10.14
C LYS A 307 1.20 -26.09 10.32
N LEU A 308 1.27 -25.25 9.29
CA LEU A 308 0.76 -23.87 9.33
C LEU A 308 -0.75 -23.84 9.60
N LEU A 309 -1.55 -24.66 8.93
CA LEU A 309 -3.01 -24.73 9.15
C LEU A 309 -3.37 -25.34 10.51
N THR A 310 -2.58 -26.30 10.99
CA THR A 310 -2.84 -26.97 12.28
C THR A 310 -2.55 -26.05 13.46
N GLU A 311 -1.46 -25.27 13.39
CA GLU A 311 -1.02 -24.41 14.48
C GLU A 311 -1.68 -23.02 14.48
N ASN A 312 -2.27 -22.58 13.35
CA ASN A 312 -2.91 -21.26 13.21
C ASN A 312 -4.41 -21.38 12.94
N GLN A 313 -5.19 -21.51 14.01
CA GLN A 313 -6.65 -21.73 13.91
C GLN A 313 -7.38 -20.61 13.17
N SER A 314 -7.04 -19.33 13.40
CA SER A 314 -7.68 -18.19 12.72
C SER A 314 -7.41 -18.19 11.21
N PHE A 315 -6.17 -18.47 10.81
CA PHE A 315 -5.81 -18.62 9.40
C PHE A 315 -6.51 -19.83 8.76
N SER A 316 -6.55 -20.97 9.45
CA SER A 316 -7.27 -22.17 8.99
C SER A 316 -8.77 -21.91 8.81
N LEU A 317 -9.40 -21.16 9.71
CA LEU A 317 -10.79 -20.72 9.57
C LEU A 317 -11.01 -19.84 8.34
N LEU A 318 -10.10 -18.90 8.05
CA LEU A 318 -10.13 -18.12 6.81
C LEU A 318 -10.05 -19.04 5.59
N MET A 319 -9.07 -19.97 5.55
CA MET A 319 -8.90 -20.89 4.42
C MET A 319 -10.15 -21.75 4.17
N ASN A 320 -10.84 -22.17 5.23
CA ASN A 320 -12.13 -22.85 5.10
C ASN A 320 -13.22 -21.94 4.50
N LYS A 321 -13.30 -20.67 4.93
CA LYS A 321 -14.25 -19.68 4.39
C LYS A 321 -13.96 -19.30 2.93
N LEU A 322 -12.71 -19.43 2.51
CA LEU A 322 -12.28 -19.28 1.12
C LEU A 322 -12.51 -20.54 0.27
N GLU A 323 -12.98 -21.63 0.89
CA GLU A 323 -13.09 -22.96 0.27
C GLU A 323 -11.75 -23.45 -0.32
N ALA A 324 -10.66 -23.11 0.36
CA ALA A 324 -9.31 -23.37 -0.11
C ALA A 324 -8.89 -24.83 0.11
N ARG A 325 -8.23 -25.42 -0.89
CA ARG A 325 -7.61 -26.75 -0.80
C ARG A 325 -6.13 -26.64 -1.13
N GLN A 326 -5.26 -27.33 -0.39
CA GLN A 326 -3.84 -27.33 -0.72
C GLN A 326 -3.62 -27.94 -2.11
N LYS A 327 -2.76 -27.32 -2.92
CA LYS A 327 -2.33 -27.89 -4.19
C LYS A 327 -1.42 -29.09 -3.94
N SER A 328 -1.58 -30.11 -4.78
CA SER A 328 -0.78 -31.33 -4.76
C SER A 328 0.70 -31.09 -5.03
#